data_AF-A6HBT0-F1
#
_entry.id   AF-A6HBT0-F1
#
_cell.length_a   1.000
_cell.length_b   1.000
_cell.length_c   1.000
_cell.angle_alpha   90.00
_cell.angle_beta   90.00
_cell.angle_gamma   90.00
#
_symmetry.space_group_name_H-M   'P 1'
#
loop_
_entity.id
_entity.type
_entity.pdbx_description
1 polymer ?
#
loop_
_entity_poly.entity_id
_entity_poly.type
_entity_poly.pdbx_seq_one_letter_code
_entity_poly.pdbx_strand_id
1 'polypeptide(L)' 'MSKGEKARLEIEPEWAYGKKGQPDAKIPPNTKLIFEVELVDID' A
#
# COMPACT_ATOMS: atom_id res chain seq x y z
N MET A 1 11.22 4.79 9.60
CA MET A 1 11.52 3.36 9.50
C MET A 1 13.02 3.19 9.52
N SER A 2 13.51 2.16 10.19
CA SER A 2 14.92 1.77 10.25
C SER A 2 15.19 0.58 9.33
N LYS A 3 16.43 0.40 8.84
CA LYS A 3 16.78 -0.75 8.00
C LYS A 3 16.41 -2.07 8.70
N GLY A 4 15.71 -2.95 7.96
CA GLY A 4 15.15 -4.22 8.44
C GLY A 4 13.82 -4.12 9.20
N GLU A 5 13.30 -2.90 9.44
CA GLU A 5 12.02 -2.71 10.10
C GLU A 5 10.87 -3.22 9.23
N LYS A 6 9.98 -4.02 9.83
CA LYS A 6 8.71 -4.44 9.24
C LYS A 6 7.58 -3.58 9.77
N ALA A 7 6.75 -3.07 8.86
CA ALA A 7 5.61 -2.24 9.21
C ALA A 7 4.35 -2.67 8.45
N ARG A 8 3.19 -2.40 9.06
CA ARG A 8 1.88 -2.51 8.43
C ARG A 8 1.42 -1.11 8.02
N LEU A 9 1.22 -0.91 6.74
CA LEU A 9 0.70 0.35 6.19
C LEU A 9 -0.78 0.17 5.86
N GLU A 10 -1.61 1.00 6.45
CA GLU A 10 -3.02 1.12 6.10
C GLU A 10 -3.22 2.40 5.28
N ILE A 11 -3.64 2.23 4.02
CA ILE A 11 -3.68 3.31 3.04
C ILE A 11 -5.14 3.52 2.63
N GLU A 12 -5.67 4.70 2.96
CA GLU A 12 -7.01 5.10 2.54
C GLU A 12 -7.10 5.21 1.01
N PRO A 13 -8.29 5.00 0.42
CA PRO A 13 -8.41 4.88 -1.02
C PRO A 13 -7.88 6.08 -1.81
N GLU A 14 -8.02 7.29 -1.27
CA GLU A 14 -7.56 8.54 -1.91
C GLU A 14 -6.04 8.60 -2.07
N TRP A 15 -5.31 7.84 -1.24
CA TRP A 15 -3.85 7.71 -1.25
C TRP A 15 -3.39 6.43 -1.96
N ALA A 16 -4.34 5.58 -2.37
CA ALA A 16 -4.11 4.33 -3.09
C ALA A 16 -4.62 4.46 -4.55
N TYR A 17 -5.49 3.56 -5.00
CA TYR A 17 -6.00 3.52 -6.38
C TYR A 17 -7.30 4.32 -6.58
N GLY A 18 -7.83 4.95 -5.52
CA GLY A 18 -8.98 5.84 -5.56
C GLY A 18 -10.20 5.27 -6.29
N LYS A 19 -10.95 6.16 -6.94
CA LYS A 19 -12.18 5.83 -7.67
C LYS A 19 -11.97 4.92 -8.89
N LYS A 20 -10.74 4.76 -9.37
CA LYS A 20 -10.44 3.90 -10.53
C LYS A 20 -10.19 2.46 -10.11
N GLY A 21 -9.66 2.23 -8.90
CA GLY A 21 -9.14 0.92 -8.52
C GLY A 21 -7.96 0.51 -9.40
N GLN A 22 -7.62 -0.78 -9.37
CA GLN A 22 -6.60 -1.37 -10.24
C GLN A 22 -7.14 -2.68 -10.83
N PRO A 23 -7.77 -2.64 -12.02
CA PRO A 23 -8.43 -3.80 -12.62
C PRO A 23 -7.50 -4.99 -12.85
N ASP A 24 -6.26 -4.76 -13.29
CA ASP A 24 -5.29 -5.82 -13.58
C ASP A 24 -4.92 -6.60 -12.31
N ALA A 25 -4.91 -5.91 -11.16
CA ALA A 25 -4.69 -6.50 -9.85
C ALA A 25 -6.00 -6.90 -9.14
N LYS A 26 -7.15 -6.79 -9.82
CA LYS A 26 -8.50 -7.04 -9.28
C LYS A 26 -8.84 -6.22 -8.04
N ILE A 27 -8.28 -5.02 -7.92
CA ILE A 27 -8.56 -4.10 -6.81
C ILE A 27 -9.74 -3.21 -7.21
N PRO A 28 -10.88 -3.26 -6.49
CA PRO A 28 -12.04 -2.42 -6.80
C PRO A 28 -11.77 -0.93 -6.55
N PRO A 29 -12.56 -0.04 -7.17
CA PRO A 29 -12.66 1.37 -6.77
C PRO A 29 -12.87 1.57 -5.28
N ASN A 30 -12.27 2.63 -4.73
CA ASN A 30 -12.43 3.11 -3.35
C ASN A 30 -12.11 2.04 -2.28
N THR A 31 -11.18 1.14 -2.56
CA THR A 31 -10.76 0.09 -1.63
C THR A 31 -9.60 0.58 -0.76
N LYS A 32 -9.73 0.44 0.56
CA LYS A 32 -8.63 0.65 1.51
C LYS A 32 -7.63 -0.50 1.39
N LEU A 33 -6.34 -0.19 1.36
CA LEU A 33 -5.29 -1.19 1.23
C LEU A 33 -4.52 -1.37 2.53
N ILE A 34 -4.04 -2.60 2.72
CA ILE A 34 -3.19 -2.98 3.84
C ILE A 34 -1.99 -3.68 3.25
N PHE A 35 -0.81 -3.10 3.47
CA PHE A 35 0.46 -3.69 3.05
C PHE A 35 1.30 -4.05 4.26
N GLU A 36 1.95 -5.20 4.18
CA GLU A 36 3.10 -5.52 5.03
C GLU A 36 4.35 -5.20 4.23
N VAL A 37 5.19 -4.32 4.77
CA VAL A 37 6.41 -3.85 4.10
C VAL A 37 7.62 -4.08 5.00
N GLU A 38 8.77 -4.29 4.38
CA GLU A 38 10.07 -4.35 5.04
C GLU A 38 10.98 -3.30 4.42
N LEU A 39 11.63 -2.48 5.27
CA LEU A 39 12.62 -1.53 4.78
C LEU A 39 13.95 -2.24 4.52
N VAL A 40 14.21 -2.60 3.26
CA VAL A 40 15.43 -3.33 2.87
C VAL A 40 16.67 -2.44 2.92
N ASP A 41 16.60 -1.24 2.35
CA ASP A 41 17.69 -0.27 2.37
C ASP A 41 17.19 1.17 2.10
N ILE A 42 18.01 2.17 2.44
CA ILE A 42 17.85 3.58 2.06
C ILE A 42 19.23 4.11 1.66
N ASP A 43 19.33 4.69 0.45
CA ASP A 43 20.54 5.37 -0.03
C ASP A 43 20.73 6.76 0.59
#